data_AF-A0A946VH29-F1
#
_entry.id   AF-A0A946VH29-F1
#
_cell.length_a   1.000
_cell.length_b   1.000
_cell.length_c   1.000
_cell.angle_alpha   90.00
_cell.angle_beta   90.00
_cell.angle_gamma   90.00
#
_symmetry.space_group_name_H-M   'P 1'
#
loop_
_entity.id
_entity.type
_entity.pdbx_description
1 polymer ?
#
loop_
_entity_poly.entity_id
_entity_poly.type
_entity_poly.pdbx_seq_one_letter_code
_entity_poly.pdbx_strand_id
1 'polypeptide(L)'
;RVIAFLRFRPDLLFDFDPAHNPVAFPSPRSWEFAHRALEKFSERADLLTGALQACVGPAAGVELNAFISNLDQMPDLEAIVNGDDIDAPKEIDLQYAVASALVGHAIRAKKLADPAIVQGNILSYANKFPQREMGVMMVSDMHRAIGEDLFALPEFANWADKIADIMIFDHA
;
A
#
# COMPACT_ATOMS: atom_id res chain seq x y z
N ARG A 1 -4.89 4.85 -0.56
CA ARG A 1 -4.34 5.62 -1.70
C ARG A 1 -3.17 6.51 -1.26
N VAL A 2 -3.40 7.57 -0.46
CA VAL A 2 -2.30 8.44 0.03
C VAL A 2 -1.21 7.69 0.80
N ILE A 3 -1.59 6.77 1.70
CA ILE A 3 -0.61 5.95 2.46
C ILE A 3 0.28 5.12 1.53
N ALA A 4 -0.30 4.49 0.50
CA ALA A 4 0.46 3.70 -0.46
C ALA A 4 1.43 4.57 -1.25
N PHE A 5 0.96 5.74 -1.71
CA PHE A 5 1.81 6.71 -2.40
C PHE A 5 2.98 7.17 -1.53
N LEU A 6 2.75 7.51 -0.26
CA LEU A 6 3.81 7.95 0.65
C LEU A 6 4.77 6.85 1.07
N ARG A 7 4.41 5.58 0.93
CA ARG A 7 5.35 4.46 1.07
C ARG A 7 6.24 4.31 -0.16
N PHE A 8 5.67 4.56 -1.34
CA PHE A 8 6.41 4.59 -2.60
C PHE A 8 7.33 5.83 -2.71
N ARG A 9 6.88 6.99 -2.24
CA ARG A 9 7.60 8.28 -2.21
C ARG A 9 7.72 8.83 -0.79
N PRO A 10 8.51 8.21 0.08
CA PRO A 10 8.66 8.63 1.48
C PRO A 10 9.31 10.02 1.61
N ASP A 11 10.11 10.42 0.62
CA ASP A 11 10.69 11.75 0.50
C ASP A 11 9.63 12.86 0.45
N LEU A 12 8.43 12.57 -0.07
CA LEU A 12 7.35 13.54 -0.17
C LEU A 12 6.47 13.60 1.09
N LEU A 13 6.80 12.91 2.18
CA LEU A 13 6.05 13.08 3.44
C LEU A 13 6.12 14.52 3.95
N PHE A 14 7.30 15.13 3.83
CA PHE A 14 7.55 16.52 4.15
C PHE A 14 8.63 17.06 3.22
N ASP A 15 8.28 18.05 2.40
CA ASP A 15 9.19 18.69 1.46
C ASP A 15 8.90 20.19 1.43
N PHE A 16 9.67 20.97 2.18
CA PHE A 16 9.49 22.41 2.29
C PHE A 16 10.81 23.12 2.03
N ASP A 17 10.81 23.98 1.02
CA ASP A 17 11.92 24.87 0.72
C ASP A 17 11.57 26.33 1.05
N PRO A 18 12.16 26.92 2.11
CA PRO A 18 11.91 28.31 2.48
C PRO A 18 12.41 29.32 1.43
N ALA A 19 13.37 28.96 0.58
CA ALA A 19 13.88 29.83 -0.47
C ALA A 19 12.84 30.11 -1.57
N HIS A 20 11.89 29.18 -1.76
CA HIS A 20 10.86 29.26 -2.79
C HIS A 20 9.50 29.79 -2.29
N ASN A 21 9.34 29.97 -0.96
CA ASN A 21 8.11 30.43 -0.29
C ASN A 21 6.79 29.92 -0.93
N PRO A 22 6.61 28.59 -1.07
CA PRO A 22 5.49 28.02 -1.81
C PRO A 22 4.15 28.17 -1.08
N VAL A 23 3.07 28.39 -1.83
CA VAL A 23 1.70 28.46 -1.29
C VAL A 23 1.18 27.08 -0.84
N ALA A 24 1.64 26.00 -1.49
CA ALA A 24 1.30 24.62 -1.17
C ALA A 24 2.54 23.73 -1.30
N PHE A 25 2.73 22.83 -0.35
CA PHE A 25 3.89 21.93 -0.28
C PHE A 25 3.56 20.67 0.53
N PRO A 26 4.31 19.56 0.37
CA PRO A 26 4.07 18.35 1.12
C PRO A 26 4.36 18.50 2.63
N SER A 27 3.38 18.09 3.44
CA SER A 27 3.44 18.05 4.90
C SER A 27 2.34 17.10 5.40
N PRO A 28 2.43 16.55 6.61
CA PRO A 28 1.37 15.69 7.15
C PRO A 28 -0.02 16.34 7.09
N ARG A 29 -0.11 17.67 7.28
CA ARG A 29 -1.36 18.42 7.19
C ARG A 29 -1.88 18.56 5.76
N SER A 30 -1.02 18.83 4.79
CA SER A 30 -1.45 18.93 3.39
C SER A 30 -1.82 17.58 2.79
N TRP A 31 -1.20 16.48 3.24
CA TRP A 31 -1.61 15.13 2.84
C TRP A 31 -3.01 14.75 3.32
N GLU A 32 -3.41 15.19 4.51
CA GLU A 32 -4.79 15.07 4.99
C GLU A 32 -5.77 15.86 4.10
N PHE A 33 -5.37 17.05 3.63
CA PHE A 33 -6.20 17.80 2.66
C PHE A 33 -6.30 17.08 1.32
N ALA A 34 -5.21 16.51 0.82
CA ALA A 34 -5.20 15.71 -0.39
C ALA A 34 -6.09 14.46 -0.26
N HIS A 35 -6.08 13.79 0.90
CA HIS A 35 -6.99 12.67 1.19
C HIS A 35 -8.46 13.07 1.05
N ARG A 36 -8.86 14.20 1.65
CA ARG A 36 -10.24 14.71 1.55
C ARG A 36 -10.59 15.15 0.12
N ALA A 37 -9.63 15.73 -0.61
CA ALA A 37 -9.81 16.09 -2.01
C ALA A 37 -10.08 14.85 -2.87
N LEU A 38 -9.39 13.73 -2.63
CA LEU A 38 -9.63 12.46 -3.31
C LEU A 38 -11.05 11.93 -3.12
N GLU A 39 -11.58 12.05 -1.90
CA GLU A 39 -12.94 11.63 -1.61
C GLU A 39 -13.96 12.55 -2.27
N LYS A 40 -13.72 13.86 -2.23
CA LYS A 40 -14.65 14.86 -2.75
C LYS A 40 -14.72 14.90 -4.28
N PHE A 41 -13.59 14.67 -4.95
CA PHE A 41 -13.46 14.82 -6.41
C PHE A 41 -13.22 13.49 -7.15
N SER A 42 -13.55 12.36 -6.52
CA SER A 42 -13.35 11.02 -7.08
C SER A 42 -13.99 10.83 -8.47
N GLU A 43 -15.13 11.46 -8.73
CA GLU A 43 -15.86 11.40 -10.00
C GLU A 43 -15.57 12.59 -10.93
N ARG A 44 -14.65 13.49 -10.53
CA ARG A 44 -14.36 14.76 -11.21
C ARG A 44 -12.88 14.82 -11.57
N ALA A 45 -12.47 13.95 -12.51
CA ALA A 45 -11.10 13.88 -13.00
C ALA A 45 -10.58 15.23 -13.54
N ASP A 46 -11.47 16.07 -14.08
CA ASP A 46 -11.19 17.44 -14.53
C ASP A 46 -10.71 18.37 -13.40
N LEU A 47 -11.18 18.14 -12.17
CA LEU A 47 -10.87 18.96 -11.00
C LEU A 47 -9.84 18.32 -10.06
N LEU A 48 -9.70 17.00 -10.11
CA LEU A 48 -8.90 16.25 -9.14
C LEU A 48 -7.43 16.68 -9.14
N THR A 49 -6.79 16.73 -10.32
CA THR A 49 -5.37 17.12 -10.42
C THR A 49 -5.11 18.49 -9.80
N GLY A 50 -5.92 19.49 -10.15
CA GLY A 50 -5.79 20.84 -9.61
C GLY A 50 -6.02 20.90 -8.10
N ALA A 51 -6.99 20.13 -7.59
CA ALA A 51 -7.26 20.03 -6.15
C ALA A 51 -6.07 19.41 -5.38
N LEU A 52 -5.46 18.36 -5.93
CA LEU A 52 -4.28 17.73 -5.32
C LEU A 52 -3.09 18.69 -5.31
N GLN A 53 -2.82 19.37 -6.43
CA GLN A 53 -1.77 20.37 -6.52
C GLN A 53 -1.96 21.53 -5.53
N ALA A 54 -3.21 21.98 -5.32
CA ALA A 54 -3.52 23.01 -4.35
C ALA A 54 -3.29 22.56 -2.89
N CYS A 55 -3.28 21.26 -2.62
CA CYS A 55 -3.01 20.72 -1.29
C CYS A 55 -1.50 20.57 -1.05
N VAL A 56 -0.83 19.81 -1.92
CA VAL A 56 0.55 19.33 -1.68
C VAL A 56 1.59 19.97 -2.60
N GLY A 57 1.19 20.92 -3.43
CA GLY A 57 2.06 21.60 -4.38
C GLY A 57 2.05 20.95 -5.77
N PRO A 58 2.55 21.67 -6.80
CA PRO A 58 2.40 21.27 -8.21
C PRO A 58 3.03 19.92 -8.54
N ALA A 59 4.27 19.68 -8.09
CA ALA A 59 5.02 18.46 -8.40
C ALA A 59 4.40 17.23 -7.73
N ALA A 60 4.26 17.26 -6.39
CA ALA A 60 3.68 16.16 -5.63
C ALA A 60 2.23 15.88 -6.02
N GLY A 61 1.44 16.90 -6.36
CA GLY A 61 0.05 16.73 -6.81
C GLY A 61 -0.07 16.00 -8.15
N VAL A 62 0.79 16.33 -9.12
CA VAL A 62 0.83 15.61 -10.42
C VAL A 62 1.26 14.17 -10.21
N GLU A 63 2.28 13.96 -9.39
CA GLU A 63 2.80 12.62 -9.15
C GLU A 63 1.78 11.73 -8.42
N LEU A 64 1.12 12.24 -7.39
CA LEU A 64 0.04 11.53 -6.73
C LEU A 64 -1.10 11.21 -7.71
N ASN A 65 -1.47 12.15 -8.57
CA ASN A 65 -2.52 11.91 -9.57
C ASN A 65 -2.12 10.80 -10.55
N ALA A 66 -0.88 10.82 -11.05
CA ALA A 66 -0.36 9.77 -11.93
C ALA A 66 -0.36 8.40 -11.24
N PHE A 67 0.08 8.35 -9.97
CA PHE A 67 0.03 7.13 -9.15
C PHE A 67 -1.40 6.60 -9.02
N ILE A 68 -2.38 7.48 -8.78
CA ILE A 68 -3.78 7.08 -8.66
C ILE A 68 -4.34 6.57 -9.98
N SER A 69 -4.05 7.24 -11.10
CA SER A 69 -4.48 6.77 -12.42
C SER A 69 -3.89 5.40 -12.76
N ASN A 70 -2.70 5.07 -12.24
CA ASN A 70 -2.13 3.75 -12.43
C ASN A 70 -2.87 2.66 -11.66
N LEU A 71 -3.60 3.00 -10.57
CA LEU A 71 -4.33 2.02 -9.75
C LEU A 71 -5.43 1.28 -10.51
N ASP A 72 -5.86 1.74 -11.68
CA ASP A 72 -6.78 0.99 -12.56
C ASP A 72 -6.17 -0.34 -13.05
N GLN A 73 -4.85 -0.49 -12.97
CA GLN A 73 -4.13 -1.74 -13.29
C GLN A 73 -4.00 -2.68 -12.08
N MET A 74 -4.59 -2.33 -10.94
CA MET A 74 -4.51 -3.14 -9.74
C MET A 74 -5.20 -4.50 -9.96
N PRO A 75 -4.59 -5.61 -9.50
CA PRO A 75 -5.26 -6.91 -9.53
C PRO A 75 -6.55 -6.91 -8.69
N ASP A 76 -7.42 -7.88 -8.96
CA ASP A 76 -8.64 -8.07 -8.18
C ASP A 76 -8.30 -8.46 -6.73
N LEU A 77 -8.44 -7.49 -5.83
CA LEU A 77 -8.14 -7.67 -4.41
C LEU A 77 -9.12 -8.63 -3.72
N GLU A 78 -10.38 -8.71 -4.20
CA GLU A 78 -11.37 -9.62 -3.63
C GLU A 78 -11.02 -11.06 -4.02
N ALA A 79 -10.59 -11.30 -5.25
CA ALA A 79 -10.08 -12.60 -5.68
C ALA A 79 -8.89 -13.05 -4.80
N ILE A 80 -7.93 -12.16 -4.55
CA ILE A 80 -6.80 -12.43 -3.63
C ILE A 80 -7.29 -12.78 -2.22
N VAL A 81 -8.21 -11.99 -1.68
CA VAL A 81 -8.78 -12.20 -0.34
C VAL A 81 -9.55 -13.52 -0.25
N ASN A 82 -10.17 -13.96 -1.34
CA ASN A 82 -10.86 -15.25 -1.45
C ASN A 82 -9.92 -16.45 -1.66
N GLY A 83 -8.62 -16.19 -1.90
CA GLY A 83 -7.59 -17.23 -2.06
C GLY A 83 -7.37 -17.68 -3.50
N ASP A 84 -7.85 -16.90 -4.47
CA ASP A 84 -7.61 -17.18 -5.88
C ASP A 84 -6.14 -16.95 -6.26
N ASP A 85 -5.68 -17.70 -7.26
CA ASP A 85 -4.30 -17.58 -7.76
C ASP A 85 -4.15 -16.38 -8.68
N ILE A 86 -3.76 -15.23 -8.10
CA ILE A 86 -3.57 -13.96 -8.80
C ILE A 86 -2.08 -13.61 -8.80
N ASP A 87 -1.55 -13.21 -9.96
CA ASP A 87 -0.18 -12.75 -10.07
C ASP A 87 0.00 -11.35 -9.46
N ALA A 88 1.17 -11.11 -8.86
CA ALA A 88 1.52 -9.79 -8.39
C ALA A 88 1.92 -8.87 -9.56
N PRO A 89 1.58 -7.56 -9.49
CA PRO A 89 1.99 -6.61 -10.51
C PRO A 89 3.51 -6.47 -10.53
N LYS A 90 4.06 -6.21 -11.72
CA LYS A 90 5.50 -5.97 -11.91
C LYS A 90 5.93 -4.60 -11.43
N GLU A 91 5.10 -3.59 -11.66
CA GLU A 91 5.39 -2.20 -11.31
C GLU A 91 5.43 -2.00 -9.79
N ILE A 92 6.47 -1.31 -9.31
CA ILE A 92 6.76 -1.17 -7.87
C ILE A 92 5.67 -0.35 -7.16
N ASP A 93 5.19 0.72 -7.80
CA ASP A 93 4.13 1.59 -7.28
C ASP A 93 2.81 0.82 -7.08
N LEU A 94 2.45 -0.06 -8.02
CA LEU A 94 1.32 -0.97 -7.91
C LEU A 94 1.52 -2.00 -6.80
N GLN A 95 2.74 -2.54 -6.63
CA GLN A 95 3.02 -3.47 -5.53
C GLN A 95 2.79 -2.80 -4.17
N TYR A 96 3.25 -1.55 -3.97
CA TYR A 96 2.95 -0.77 -2.76
C TYR A 96 1.44 -0.56 -2.56
N ALA A 97 0.71 -0.32 -3.66
CA ALA A 97 -0.73 -0.13 -3.61
C ALA A 97 -1.47 -1.41 -3.21
N VAL A 98 -1.12 -2.56 -3.80
CA VAL A 98 -1.68 -3.88 -3.48
C VAL A 98 -1.38 -4.24 -2.03
N ALA A 99 -0.11 -4.18 -1.61
CA ALA A 99 0.29 -4.51 -0.23
C ALA A 99 -0.47 -3.65 0.80
N SER A 100 -0.54 -2.34 0.57
CA SER A 100 -1.26 -1.42 1.47
C SER A 100 -2.76 -1.69 1.50
N ALA A 101 -3.35 -2.06 0.35
CA ALA A 101 -4.78 -2.39 0.28
C ALA A 101 -5.08 -3.70 1.02
N LEU A 102 -4.29 -4.75 0.79
CA LEU A 102 -4.44 -6.04 1.45
C LEU A 102 -4.28 -5.95 2.98
N VAL A 103 -3.34 -5.15 3.49
CA VAL A 103 -3.26 -4.84 4.93
C VAL A 103 -4.58 -4.22 5.43
N GLY A 104 -5.16 -3.30 4.66
CA GLY A 104 -6.47 -2.72 4.96
C GLY A 104 -7.62 -3.74 4.96
N HIS A 105 -7.57 -4.77 4.10
CA HIS A 105 -8.51 -5.90 4.12
C HIS A 105 -8.31 -6.79 5.35
N ALA A 106 -7.07 -7.12 5.70
CA ALA A 106 -6.74 -7.91 6.89
C ALA A 106 -7.25 -7.26 8.19
N ILE A 107 -7.16 -5.93 8.30
CA ILE A 107 -7.69 -5.17 9.44
C ILE A 107 -9.22 -5.25 9.48
N ARG A 108 -9.90 -5.07 8.33
CA ARG A 108 -11.37 -5.15 8.26
C ARG A 108 -11.89 -6.56 8.55
N ALA A 109 -11.13 -7.58 8.16
CA ALA A 109 -11.47 -8.99 8.38
C ALA A 109 -11.62 -9.34 9.87
N LYS A 110 -11.00 -8.58 10.79
CA LYS A 110 -11.20 -8.75 12.25
C LYS A 110 -12.66 -8.69 12.69
N LYS A 111 -13.54 -8.09 11.89
CA LYS A 111 -14.97 -7.95 12.18
C LYS A 111 -15.82 -9.09 11.58
N LEU A 112 -15.20 -10.01 10.84
CA LEU A 112 -15.88 -11.13 10.21
C LEU A 112 -15.96 -12.34 11.16
N ALA A 113 -16.79 -13.32 10.80
CA ALA A 113 -16.91 -14.57 11.55
C ALA A 113 -15.60 -15.37 11.55
N ASP A 114 -14.90 -15.40 10.40
CA ASP A 114 -13.67 -16.18 10.21
C ASP A 114 -12.51 -15.29 9.68
N PRO A 115 -11.91 -14.42 10.51
CA PRO A 115 -10.81 -13.54 10.10
C PRO A 115 -9.58 -14.30 9.58
N ALA A 116 -9.33 -15.49 10.13
CA ALA A 116 -8.18 -16.32 9.83
C ALA A 116 -8.10 -16.73 8.36
N ILE A 117 -9.23 -17.00 7.71
CA ILE A 117 -9.27 -17.40 6.29
C ILE A 117 -8.76 -16.25 5.42
N VAL A 118 -9.33 -15.05 5.59
CA VAL A 118 -8.93 -13.86 4.84
C VAL A 118 -7.47 -13.51 5.11
N GLN A 119 -7.04 -13.55 6.37
CA GLN A 119 -5.67 -13.21 6.76
C GLN A 119 -4.66 -14.24 6.23
N GLY A 120 -5.00 -15.53 6.23
CA GLY A 120 -4.20 -16.62 5.66
C GLY A 120 -4.05 -16.50 4.14
N ASN A 121 -5.11 -16.16 3.43
CA ASN A 121 -5.06 -15.90 1.99
C ASN A 121 -4.14 -14.72 1.65
N ILE A 122 -4.25 -13.62 2.40
CA ILE A 122 -3.36 -12.46 2.25
C ILE A 122 -1.90 -12.82 2.55
N LEU A 123 -1.64 -13.59 3.60
CA LEU A 123 -0.30 -14.09 3.93
C LEU A 123 0.28 -14.95 2.80
N SER A 124 -0.54 -15.83 2.22
CA SER A 124 -0.13 -16.68 1.10
C SER A 124 0.30 -15.86 -0.10
N TYR A 125 -0.44 -14.77 -0.39
CA TYR A 125 -0.13 -13.81 -1.45
C TYR A 125 1.18 -13.06 -1.22
N ALA A 126 1.68 -12.91 0.01
CA ALA A 126 2.96 -12.25 0.29
C ALA A 126 4.14 -12.88 -0.48
N ASN A 127 4.05 -14.18 -0.80
CA ASN A 127 5.06 -14.91 -1.58
C ASN A 127 5.03 -14.60 -3.08
N LYS A 128 3.99 -13.93 -3.58
CA LYS A 128 3.80 -13.63 -5.00
C LYS A 128 4.53 -12.36 -5.44
N PHE A 129 4.88 -11.48 -4.50
CA PHE A 129 5.58 -10.24 -4.84
C PHE A 129 6.93 -10.52 -5.50
N PRO A 130 7.25 -9.88 -6.64
CA PRO A 130 8.55 -10.02 -7.28
C PRO A 130 9.71 -9.55 -6.38
N GLN A 131 9.48 -8.50 -5.60
CA GLN A 131 10.42 -7.99 -4.61
C GLN A 131 10.07 -8.54 -3.23
N ARG A 132 11.02 -9.23 -2.60
CA ARG A 132 10.79 -9.92 -1.32
C ARG A 132 10.53 -8.94 -0.19
N GLU A 133 11.18 -7.80 -0.23
CA GLU A 133 11.03 -6.69 0.70
C GLU A 133 9.58 -6.19 0.76
N MET A 134 8.84 -6.27 -0.35
CA MET A 134 7.42 -5.93 -0.39
C MET A 134 6.58 -6.90 0.44
N GLY A 135 6.83 -8.20 0.31
CA GLY A 135 6.20 -9.23 1.12
C GLY A 135 6.50 -9.05 2.61
N VAL A 136 7.77 -8.84 2.96
CA VAL A 136 8.20 -8.57 4.35
C VAL A 136 7.56 -7.31 4.91
N MET A 137 7.51 -6.23 4.14
CA MET A 137 6.83 -5.00 4.53
C MET A 137 5.34 -5.25 4.80
N MET A 138 4.64 -5.92 3.87
CA MET A 138 3.21 -6.22 4.01
C MET A 138 2.93 -7.04 5.26
N VAL A 139 3.68 -8.12 5.50
CA VAL A 139 3.51 -8.99 6.67
C VAL A 139 3.84 -8.26 7.97
N SER A 140 4.88 -7.42 7.97
CA SER A 140 5.23 -6.59 9.13
C SER A 140 4.13 -5.59 9.49
N ASP A 141 3.47 -5.00 8.49
CA ASP A 141 2.34 -4.11 8.69
C ASP A 141 1.08 -4.83 9.15
N MET A 142 0.83 -6.03 8.60
CA MET A 142 -0.24 -6.90 9.11
C MET A 142 0.01 -7.17 10.58
N HIS A 143 1.20 -7.63 10.98
CA HIS A 143 1.52 -7.87 12.39
C HIS A 143 1.29 -6.63 13.25
N ARG A 144 1.76 -5.46 12.83
CA ARG A 144 1.54 -4.20 13.57
C ARG A 144 0.05 -3.87 13.74
N ALA A 145 -0.77 -4.16 12.74
CA ALA A 145 -2.17 -3.79 12.73
C ALA A 145 -3.11 -4.84 13.36
N ILE A 146 -2.79 -6.13 13.21
CA ILE A 146 -3.63 -7.23 13.67
C ILE A 146 -3.12 -7.94 14.92
N GLY A 147 -1.83 -7.84 15.25
CA GLY A 147 -1.22 -8.41 16.46
C GLY A 147 -0.70 -9.83 16.28
N GLU A 148 -0.40 -10.49 17.40
CA GLU A 148 0.26 -11.80 17.46
C GLU A 148 -0.60 -12.95 16.92
N ASP A 149 -1.92 -12.77 16.78
CA ASP A 149 -2.83 -13.76 16.19
C ASP A 149 -2.38 -14.19 14.78
N LEU A 150 -1.67 -13.30 14.07
CA LEU A 150 -1.05 -13.59 12.77
C LEU A 150 -0.10 -14.79 12.84
N PHE A 151 0.65 -14.94 13.93
CA PHE A 151 1.65 -16.01 14.09
C PHE A 151 1.03 -17.39 14.31
N ALA A 152 -0.24 -17.45 14.70
CA ALA A 152 -0.96 -18.71 14.84
C ALA A 152 -1.43 -19.28 13.49
N LEU A 153 -1.38 -18.49 12.41
CA LEU A 153 -1.81 -18.92 11.08
C LEU A 153 -0.75 -19.83 10.43
N PRO A 154 -1.13 -21.02 9.93
CA PRO A 154 -0.22 -21.91 9.20
C PRO A 154 0.49 -21.24 8.02
N GLU A 155 -0.17 -20.30 7.36
CA GLU A 155 0.35 -19.54 6.23
C GLU A 155 1.50 -18.62 6.64
N PHE A 156 1.52 -18.14 7.89
CA PHE A 156 2.64 -17.37 8.42
C PHE A 156 3.90 -18.23 8.52
N ALA A 157 3.78 -19.45 9.05
CA ALA A 157 4.90 -20.38 9.13
C ALA A 157 5.45 -20.73 7.74
N ASN A 158 4.57 -21.05 6.78
CA ASN A 158 4.97 -21.32 5.39
C ASN A 158 5.68 -20.13 4.73
N TRP A 159 5.15 -18.92 4.92
CA TRP A 159 5.82 -17.71 4.45
C TRP A 159 7.18 -17.50 5.11
N ALA A 160 7.27 -17.65 6.44
CA ALA A 160 8.51 -17.46 7.20
C ALA A 160 9.60 -18.45 6.79
N ASP A 161 9.24 -19.73 6.59
CA ASP A 161 10.17 -20.78 6.13
C ASP A 161 10.76 -20.42 4.75
N LYS A 162 9.91 -19.97 3.81
CA LYS A 162 10.35 -19.54 2.49
C LYS A 162 11.29 -18.34 2.54
N ILE A 163 11.05 -17.38 3.43
CA ILE A 163 11.94 -16.22 3.62
C ILE A 163 13.26 -16.67 4.26
N ALA A 164 13.20 -17.55 5.26
CA ALA A 164 14.37 -18.03 6.00
C ALA A 164 15.33 -18.86 5.14
N ASP A 165 14.82 -19.81 4.35
CA ASP A 165 15.63 -20.63 3.44
C ASP A 165 16.46 -19.74 2.52
N ILE A 166 15.84 -18.70 1.97
CA ILE A 166 16.47 -17.80 1.02
C ILE A 166 17.56 -16.94 1.66
N MET A 167 17.39 -16.48 2.91
CA MET A 167 18.41 -15.71 3.62
C MET A 167 19.69 -16.52 3.89
N ILE A 168 19.57 -17.85 3.95
CA ILE A 168 20.70 -18.76 4.15
C ILE A 168 21.48 -18.94 2.82
N PHE A 169 20.80 -18.91 1.67
CA PHE A 169 21.41 -19.12 0.35
C PHE A 169 21.99 -17.86 -0.30
N ASP A 170 21.51 -16.65 0.02
CA ASP A 170 22.08 -15.39 -0.48
C ASP A 170 23.41 -15.00 0.22
N HIS A 171 23.93 -15.84 1.12
CA HIS A 171 25.18 -15.64 1.86
C HIS A 171 26.22 -16.77 1.62
N ALA A 172 25.99 -17.65 0.63
CA ALA A 172 26.88 -18.73 0.23
C ALA A 172 27.47 -18.49 -1.17
#